data_AF-A0A938UN18-F1
#
_entry.id   AF-A0A938UN18-F1
#
_cell.length_a   1.000
_cell.length_b   1.000
_cell.length_c   1.000
_cell.angle_alpha   90.00
_cell.angle_beta   90.00
_cell.angle_gamma   90.00
#
_symmetry.space_group_name_H-M   'P 1'
#
loop_
_entity.id
_entity.type
_entity.pdbx_description
1 polymer ?
#
loop_
_entity_poly.entity_id
_entity_poly.type
_entity_poly.pdbx_seq_one_letter_code
_entity_poly.pdbx_strand_id
1 'polypeptide(L)'
;MGASAARVVGVALASVAALGIALAAITWLALESGGVAIVETHAENGSIRSTHVWFVEPERELWLEAGGVAIVETHAENGSIRSTHVWFVEPERELWLEAGSAQNAWFDDLGRDPRIALRAEGRHGDFLAVRFEDSSARARIRALLREKYGLRDRWVGLFVDQTRSRVVRLDPAEP
;
A
#
# COMPACT_ATOMS: atom_id res chain seq x y z
N MET A 1 -37.23 13.32 -38.01
CA MET A 1 -36.75 12.67 -36.77
C MET A 1 -35.28 12.19 -36.81
N GLY A 2 -34.57 12.18 -37.95
CA GLY A 2 -33.20 11.63 -38.04
C GLY A 2 -32.06 12.49 -37.47
N ALA A 3 -32.16 13.83 -37.52
CA ALA A 3 -31.07 14.72 -37.11
C ALA A 3 -30.82 14.77 -35.59
N SER A 4 -31.86 14.51 -34.77
CA SER A 4 -31.76 14.52 -33.31
C SER A 4 -31.07 13.27 -32.78
N ALA A 5 -31.37 12.10 -33.35
CA ALA A 5 -30.74 10.84 -32.96
C ALA A 5 -29.25 10.82 -33.29
N ALA A 6 -28.87 11.34 -34.47
CA ALA A 6 -27.47 11.46 -34.88
C ALA A 6 -26.66 12.37 -33.93
N ARG A 7 -27.25 13.48 -33.46
CA ARG A 7 -26.61 14.35 -32.46
C ARG A 7 -26.43 13.67 -31.10
N VAL A 8 -27.44 12.94 -30.62
CA VAL A 8 -27.37 12.24 -29.33
C VAL A 8 -26.28 11.15 -29.36
N VAL A 9 -26.21 10.37 -30.43
CA VAL A 9 -25.16 9.36 -30.62
C VAL A 9 -23.77 10.00 -30.71
N GLY A 10 -23.65 11.11 -31.44
CA GLY A 10 -22.39 11.87 -31.53
C GLY A 10 -21.90 12.40 -30.17
N VAL A 11 -22.80 12.95 -29.36
CA VAL A 11 -22.49 13.43 -28.00
C VAL A 11 -22.11 12.28 -27.07
N ALA A 12 -22.81 11.15 -27.15
CA ALA A 12 -22.50 9.97 -26.34
C ALA A 12 -21.11 9.41 -26.66
N LEU A 13 -20.77 9.26 -27.94
CA LEU A 13 -19.44 8.80 -28.38
C LEU A 13 -18.33 9.76 -27.96
N ALA A 14 -18.54 11.07 -28.10
CA ALA A 14 -17.59 12.09 -27.66
C ALA A 14 -17.38 12.04 -26.14
N SER A 15 -18.44 11.79 -25.36
CA SER A 15 -18.37 11.69 -23.90
C SER A 15 -17.59 10.45 -23.46
N VAL A 16 -17.81 9.30 -24.10
CA VAL A 16 -17.06 8.07 -23.82
C VAL A 16 -15.59 8.24 -24.20
N ALA A 17 -15.29 8.85 -25.34
CA ALA A 17 -13.92 9.12 -25.76
C ALA A 17 -13.21 10.09 -24.80
N ALA A 18 -13.88 11.17 -24.38
CA ALA A 18 -13.35 12.11 -23.40
C ALA A 18 -13.08 11.45 -22.04
N LEU A 19 -13.96 10.56 -21.59
CA LEU A 19 -13.77 9.80 -20.35
C LEU A 19 -12.57 8.84 -20.47
N GLY A 20 -12.43 8.16 -21.62
CA GLY A 20 -11.29 7.29 -21.90
C GLY A 20 -9.96 8.05 -21.93
N ILE A 21 -9.92 9.23 -22.58
CA ILE A 21 -8.74 10.10 -22.61
C ILE A 21 -8.41 10.64 -21.22
N ALA A 22 -9.41 11.07 -20.46
CA ALA A 22 -9.21 11.54 -19.09
C ALA A 22 -8.67 10.42 -18.19
N LEU A 23 -9.24 9.22 -18.27
CA LEU A 23 -8.73 8.06 -17.53
C LEU A 23 -7.29 7.72 -17.94
N ALA A 24 -7.00 7.71 -19.25
CA ALA A 24 -5.66 7.46 -19.76
C ALA A 24 -4.67 8.53 -19.30
N ALA A 25 -5.04 9.81 -19.34
CA ALA A 25 -4.20 10.92 -18.88
C ALA A 25 -3.98 10.89 -17.37
N ILE A 26 -4.99 10.55 -16.57
CA ILE A 26 -4.88 10.43 -15.12
C ILE A 26 -4.03 9.21 -14.74
N THR A 27 -4.18 8.08 -15.47
CA THR A 27 -3.33 6.89 -15.33
C THR A 27 -1.89 7.20 -15.72
N TRP A 28 -1.70 7.87 -16.86
CA TRP A 28 -0.39 8.32 -17.33
C TRP A 28 0.26 9.26 -16.32
N LEU A 29 -0.47 10.24 -15.79
CA LEU A 29 0.04 11.17 -14.78
C LEU A 29 0.40 10.44 -13.47
N ALA A 30 -0.39 9.43 -13.07
CA ALA A 30 -0.06 8.58 -11.92
C ALA A 30 1.19 7.73 -12.16
N LEU A 31 1.39 7.23 -13.39
CA LEU A 31 2.56 6.45 -13.78
C LEU A 31 3.82 7.31 -14.02
N GLU A 32 3.67 8.53 -14.54
CA GLU A 32 4.77 9.48 -14.78
C GLU A 32 5.16 10.28 -13.53
N SER A 33 4.28 10.37 -12.51
CA SER A 33 4.59 11.09 -11.26
C SER A 33 5.63 10.40 -10.35
N GLY A 34 6.30 9.35 -10.81
CA GLY A 34 7.37 8.63 -10.12
C GLY A 34 7.26 7.15 -10.43
N GLY A 35 8.12 6.65 -11.31
CA GLY A 35 7.94 5.38 -11.99
C GLY A 35 8.00 4.17 -11.05
N VAL A 36 7.35 3.08 -11.46
CA VAL A 36 7.60 1.77 -10.87
C VAL A 36 8.83 1.19 -11.54
N ALA A 37 9.91 0.98 -10.78
CA ALA A 37 11.08 0.24 -11.21
C ALA A 37 10.94 -1.23 -10.81
N ILE A 38 11.53 -2.12 -11.60
CA ILE A 38 11.77 -3.51 -11.19
C ILE A 38 13.20 -3.56 -10.67
N VAL A 39 13.35 -3.80 -9.36
CA VAL A 39 14.63 -4.10 -8.74
C VAL A 39 14.85 -5.59 -8.80
N GLU A 40 15.89 -6.00 -9.52
CA GLU A 40 16.36 -7.38 -9.52
C GLU A 40 17.50 -7.53 -8.51
N THR A 41 17.34 -8.47 -7.58
CA THR A 41 18.35 -8.80 -6.58
C THR A 41 18.81 -10.24 -6.78
N HIS A 42 20.11 -10.45 -6.69
CA HIS A 42 20.72 -11.78 -6.76
C HIS A 42 20.89 -12.33 -5.35
N ALA A 43 20.27 -13.47 -5.07
CA ALA A 43 20.53 -14.20 -3.83
C ALA A 43 21.87 -14.96 -3.92
N GLU A 44 22.45 -15.31 -2.77
CA GLU A 44 23.73 -16.05 -2.69
C GLU A 44 23.70 -17.39 -3.42
N ASN A 45 22.51 -18.00 -3.54
CA ASN A 45 22.29 -19.24 -4.29
C ASN A 45 22.14 -19.03 -5.82
N GLY A 46 22.35 -17.81 -6.32
CA GLY A 46 22.23 -17.44 -7.73
C GLY A 46 20.81 -17.20 -8.23
N SER A 47 19.77 -17.35 -7.38
CA SER A 47 18.39 -17.04 -7.78
C SER A 47 18.17 -15.53 -7.88
N ILE A 48 17.36 -15.11 -8.86
CA ILE A 48 16.97 -13.71 -9.05
C ILE A 48 15.61 -13.48 -8.39
N ARG A 49 15.50 -12.41 -7.60
CA ARG A 49 14.24 -11.90 -7.06
C ARG A 49 13.93 -10.55 -7.67
N SER A 50 12.78 -10.43 -8.32
CA SER A 50 12.31 -9.18 -8.92
C SER A 50 11.28 -8.53 -8.01
N THR A 51 11.48 -7.26 -7.65
CA THR A 51 10.60 -6.48 -6.77
C THR A 51 10.17 -5.21 -7.48
N HIS A 52 8.87 -4.95 -7.55
CA HIS A 52 8.35 -3.68 -8.04
C HIS A 52 8.49 -2.64 -6.94
N VAL A 53 9.24 -1.58 -7.19
CA VAL A 53 9.45 -0.47 -6.26
C VAL A 53 9.06 0.83 -6.92
N TRP A 54 8.56 1.78 -6.14
CA TRP A 54 8.37 3.13 -6.61
C TRP A 54 9.72 3.87 -6.56
N PHE A 55 10.01 4.67 -7.56
CA PHE A 55 11.19 5.54 -7.59
C PHE A 55 10.80 6.99 -7.89
N VAL A 56 11.64 7.91 -7.44
CA VAL A 56 11.60 9.32 -7.84
C VAL A 56 12.96 9.68 -8.42
N GLU A 57 12.98 10.56 -9.42
CA GLU A 57 14.23 10.97 -10.10
C GLU A 57 14.44 12.49 -10.02
N PRO A 58 14.71 13.05 -8.82
CA PRO A 58 15.08 14.45 -8.70
C PRO A 58 16.46 14.68 -9.33
N GLU A 59 16.59 15.72 -10.15
CA GLU A 59 17.88 16.24 -10.64
C GLU A 59 18.80 15.19 -11.32
N ARG A 60 18.22 14.17 -11.98
CA ARG A 60 18.92 13.04 -12.67
C ARG A 60 19.59 12.03 -11.74
N GLU A 61 19.20 11.98 -10.47
CA GLU A 61 19.56 10.91 -9.56
C GLU A 61 18.39 9.96 -9.38
N LEU A 62 18.62 8.65 -9.46
CA LEU A 62 17.59 7.63 -9.22
C LEU A 62 17.48 7.35 -7.73
N TRP A 63 16.38 7.77 -7.12
CA TRP A 63 16.06 7.47 -5.72
C TRP A 63 14.97 6.40 -5.67
N LEU A 64 15.32 5.22 -5.15
CA LEU A 64 14.33 4.16 -4.88
C LEU A 64 13.67 4.49 -3.54
N GLU A 65 12.36 4.71 -3.53
CA GLU A 65 11.64 4.99 -2.30
C GLU A 65 11.36 3.67 -1.56
N ALA A 66 12.30 3.25 -0.71
CA ALA A 66 12.02 2.28 0.36
C ALA A 66 11.15 2.90 1.47
N GLY A 67 11.02 4.23 1.45
CA GLY A 67 10.18 5.02 2.36
C GLY A 67 8.69 4.70 2.22
N GLY A 68 8.12 4.14 3.28
CA GLY A 68 6.67 3.99 3.40
C GLY A 68 6.11 2.61 3.09
N VAL A 69 6.94 1.61 2.78
CA VAL A 69 6.52 0.21 2.87
C VAL A 69 7.42 -0.49 3.87
N ALA A 70 6.80 -1.10 4.88
CA ALA A 70 7.50 -1.97 5.82
C ALA A 70 7.29 -3.42 5.41
N ILE A 71 8.28 -4.27 5.66
CA ILE A 71 8.09 -5.72 5.68
C ILE A 71 7.82 -6.12 7.12
N VAL A 72 6.71 -6.83 7.32
CA VAL A 72 6.43 -7.50 8.60
C VAL A 72 6.64 -8.99 8.48
N GLU A 73 7.20 -9.59 9.52
CA GLU A 73 7.40 -11.03 9.65
C GLU A 73 6.52 -11.57 10.78
N THR A 74 5.58 -12.45 10.44
CA THR A 74 4.67 -13.12 11.39
C THR A 74 4.87 -14.64 11.38
N HIS A 75 4.47 -15.31 12.47
CA HIS A 75 4.49 -16.77 12.54
C HIS A 75 3.18 -17.36 12.02
N ALA A 76 3.25 -18.07 10.90
CA ALA A 76 2.12 -18.81 10.36
C ALA A 76 1.77 -20.02 11.23
N GLU A 77 0.56 -20.56 11.05
CA GLU A 77 0.05 -21.71 11.81
C GLU A 77 0.95 -22.96 11.75
N ASN A 78 1.67 -23.15 10.64
CA ASN A 78 2.64 -24.25 10.47
C ASN A 78 4.03 -23.94 11.07
N GLY A 79 4.20 -22.83 11.79
CA GLY A 79 5.45 -22.35 12.37
C GLY A 79 6.40 -21.66 11.37
N SER A 80 6.03 -21.53 10.09
CA SER A 80 6.86 -20.82 9.11
C SER A 80 6.76 -19.30 9.26
N ILE A 81 7.80 -18.59 8.83
CA ILE A 81 7.80 -17.12 8.78
C ILE A 81 7.07 -16.66 7.53
N ARG A 82 6.12 -15.74 7.70
CA ARG A 82 5.42 -15.05 6.62
C ARG A 82 5.89 -13.60 6.56
N SER A 83 6.52 -13.22 5.44
CA SER A 83 6.88 -11.83 5.16
C SER A 83 5.77 -11.14 4.35
N THR A 84 5.28 -9.99 4.84
CA THR A 84 4.22 -9.22 4.16
C THR A 84 4.60 -7.75 4.05
N HIS A 85 4.38 -7.16 2.88
CA HIS A 85 4.55 -5.72 2.67
C HIS A 85 3.32 -4.98 3.20
N VAL A 86 3.54 -4.01 4.07
CA VAL A 86 2.48 -3.22 4.71
C VAL A 86 2.81 -1.74 4.65
N TRP A 87 1.77 -0.92 4.59
CA TRP A 87 1.92 0.51 4.81
C TRP A 87 1.92 0.80 6.30
N PHE A 88 2.70 1.81 6.69
CA PHE A 88 2.85 2.19 8.08
C PHE A 88 2.87 3.71 8.24
N VAL A 89 2.40 4.19 9.37
CA VAL A 89 2.55 5.57 9.82
C VAL A 89 3.17 5.56 11.20
N GLU A 90 3.89 6.64 11.53
CA GLU A 90 4.53 6.79 12.84
C GLU A 90 4.14 8.11 13.50
N PRO A 91 2.84 8.33 13.81
CA PRO A 91 2.43 9.49 14.59
C PRO A 91 3.05 9.43 15.98
N GLU A 92 3.68 10.51 16.44
CA GLU A 92 4.14 10.63 17.83
C GLU A 92 5.05 9.48 18.31
N ARG A 93 5.82 8.84 17.39
CA ARG A 93 6.68 7.66 17.63
C ARG A 93 5.95 6.33 17.89
N GLU A 94 4.64 6.29 17.68
CA GLU A 94 3.88 5.04 17.70
C GLU A 94 3.85 4.43 16.30
N LEU A 95 4.20 3.15 16.16
CA LEU A 95 4.15 2.47 14.88
C LEU A 95 2.76 1.88 14.64
N TRP A 96 2.15 2.27 13.53
CA TRP A 96 0.78 1.92 13.18
C TRP A 96 0.74 1.34 11.77
N LEU A 97 0.14 0.17 11.62
CA LEU A 97 0.05 -0.61 10.39
C LEU A 97 -1.41 -0.77 9.95
N GLU A 98 -1.62 -0.76 8.63
CA GLU A 98 -2.91 -1.08 8.02
C GLU A 98 -2.86 -2.46 7.35
N ALA A 99 -3.73 -3.38 7.80
CA ALA A 99 -4.00 -4.62 7.09
C ALA A 99 -5.06 -4.35 6.02
N GLY A 100 -4.61 -4.07 4.79
CA GLY A 100 -5.44 -3.60 3.68
C GLY A 100 -6.65 -4.46 3.27
N SER A 101 -6.84 -5.66 3.84
CA SER A 101 -8.05 -6.47 3.68
C SER A 101 -8.39 -7.24 4.97
N ALA A 102 -9.66 -7.59 5.16
CA ALA A 102 -10.12 -8.37 6.32
C ALA A 102 -9.68 -9.85 6.32
N GLN A 103 -9.09 -10.34 5.22
CA GLN A 103 -8.65 -11.72 5.03
C GLN A 103 -7.12 -11.81 4.93
N ASN A 104 -6.42 -10.89 5.60
CA ASN A 104 -4.98 -10.81 5.50
C ASN A 104 -4.33 -11.84 6.44
N ALA A 105 -3.74 -12.90 5.88
CA ALA A 105 -3.24 -14.03 6.64
C ALA A 105 -2.25 -13.63 7.75
N TRP A 106 -1.42 -12.61 7.53
CA TRP A 106 -0.50 -12.11 8.56
C TRP A 106 -1.25 -11.50 9.77
N PHE A 107 -2.42 -10.91 9.58
CA PHE A 107 -3.24 -10.39 10.68
C PHE A 107 -3.88 -11.53 11.48
N ASP A 108 -4.25 -12.62 10.81
CA ASP A 108 -4.77 -13.82 11.49
C ASP A 108 -3.67 -14.56 12.25
N ASP A 109 -2.43 -14.54 11.73
CA ASP A 109 -1.23 -15.03 12.43
C ASP A 109 -1.06 -14.31 13.78
N LEU A 110 -1.26 -12.98 13.81
CA LEU A 110 -1.23 -12.16 15.04
C LEU A 110 -2.30 -12.51 16.07
N GLY A 111 -3.38 -13.19 15.67
CA GLY A 111 -4.37 -13.71 16.60
C GLY A 111 -3.87 -14.89 17.42
N ARG A 112 -2.86 -15.61 16.92
CA ARG A 112 -2.26 -16.78 17.57
C ARG A 112 -0.96 -16.43 18.28
N ASP A 113 -0.13 -15.58 17.66
CA ASP A 113 1.13 -15.11 18.20
C ASP A 113 1.29 -13.61 17.94
N PRO A 114 1.25 -12.74 18.98
CA PRO A 114 1.33 -11.30 18.80
C PRO A 114 2.74 -10.81 18.43
N ARG A 115 3.75 -11.69 18.43
CA ARG A 115 5.13 -11.31 18.05
C ARG A 115 5.22 -11.05 16.55
N ILE A 116 5.86 -9.93 16.22
CA ILE A 116 6.01 -9.46 14.85
C ILE A 116 7.33 -8.72 14.72
N ALA A 117 8.11 -9.05 13.70
CA ALA A 117 9.28 -8.24 13.35
C ALA A 117 8.88 -7.23 12.28
N LEU A 118 9.38 -6.00 12.38
CA LEU A 118 9.22 -4.98 11.34
C LEU A 118 10.58 -4.60 10.76
N ARG A 119 10.63 -4.46 9.44
CA ARG A 119 11.78 -3.96 8.69
C ARG A 119 11.33 -2.83 7.77
N ALA A 120 11.77 -1.62 8.07
CA ALA A 120 11.59 -0.42 7.25
C ALA A 120 12.87 0.42 7.29
N GLU A 121 12.97 1.39 6.37
CA GLU A 121 14.06 2.35 6.38
C GLU A 121 14.10 3.12 7.71
N GLY A 122 15.23 3.07 8.42
CA GLY A 122 15.41 3.72 9.71
C GLY A 122 14.64 3.10 10.89
N ARG A 123 13.82 2.07 10.67
CA ARG A 123 13.03 1.41 11.71
C ARG A 123 13.05 -0.10 11.55
N HIS A 124 13.67 -0.79 12.49
CA HIS A 124 13.67 -2.25 12.55
C HIS A 124 13.58 -2.74 13.99
N GLY A 125 13.07 -3.95 14.17
CA GLY A 125 13.07 -4.62 15.47
C GLY A 125 11.93 -5.60 15.64
N ASP A 126 11.91 -6.22 16.81
CA ASP A 126 10.84 -7.08 17.27
C ASP A 126 9.84 -6.28 18.11
N PHE A 127 8.56 -6.56 17.87
CA PHE A 127 7.44 -5.84 18.46
C PHE A 127 6.36 -6.81 18.91
N LEU A 128 5.45 -6.29 19.74
CA LEU A 128 4.18 -6.90 20.07
C LEU A 128 3.06 -6.14 19.34
N ALA A 129 2.25 -6.89 18.60
CA ALA A 129 1.10 -6.35 17.87
C ALA A 129 -0.11 -6.17 18.78
N VAL A 130 -0.62 -4.95 18.86
CA VAL A 130 -1.93 -4.62 19.45
C VAL A 130 -2.93 -4.43 18.32
N ARG A 131 -3.93 -5.32 18.25
CA ARG A 131 -4.96 -5.31 17.21
C ARG A 131 -6.13 -4.42 17.63
N PHE A 132 -6.59 -3.59 16.70
CA PHE A 132 -7.76 -2.73 16.90
C PHE A 132 -8.87 -3.13 15.93
N GLU A 133 -10.05 -3.38 16.49
CA GLU A 133 -11.28 -3.68 15.73
C GLU A 133 -12.25 -2.48 15.66
N ASP A 134 -11.97 -1.42 16.42
CA ASP A 134 -12.84 -0.27 16.49
C ASP A 134 -12.74 0.63 15.24
N SER A 135 -13.88 1.22 14.87
CA SER A 135 -13.98 2.05 13.68
C SER A 135 -13.25 3.41 13.79
N SER A 136 -12.92 3.85 15.02
CA SER A 136 -12.31 5.15 15.28
C SER A 136 -10.79 5.14 15.07
N ALA A 137 -10.10 4.10 15.53
CA ALA A 137 -8.68 3.85 15.27
C ALA A 137 -8.43 3.71 13.77
N ARG A 138 -9.33 3.01 13.07
CA ARG A 138 -9.31 2.91 11.61
C ARG A 138 -9.47 4.27 10.93
N ALA A 139 -10.45 5.09 11.32
CA ALA A 139 -10.63 6.42 10.74
C ALA A 139 -9.39 7.31 10.93
N ARG A 140 -8.76 7.23 12.11
CA ARG A 140 -7.52 7.94 12.44
C ARG A 140 -6.35 7.52 11.54
N ILE A 141 -6.07 6.22 11.44
CA ILE A 141 -4.99 5.71 10.57
C ILE A 141 -5.21 6.10 9.11
N ARG A 142 -6.44 6.00 8.62
CA ARG A 142 -6.76 6.36 7.24
C ARG A 142 -6.49 7.84 6.96
N ALA A 143 -6.71 8.72 7.93
CA ALA A 143 -6.36 10.13 7.80
C ALA A 143 -4.83 10.32 7.72
N LEU A 144 -4.07 9.65 8.59
CA LEU A 144 -2.60 9.69 8.60
C LEU A 144 -1.98 9.09 7.32
N LEU A 145 -2.55 8.00 6.81
CA LEU A 145 -2.14 7.40 5.54
C LEU A 145 -2.41 8.33 4.36
N ARG A 146 -3.57 9.00 4.34
CA ARG A 146 -3.86 10.02 3.32
C ARG A 146 -2.90 11.20 3.38
N GLU A 147 -2.53 11.63 4.58
CA GLU A 147 -1.55 12.70 4.78
C GLU A 147 -0.17 12.27 4.29
N LYS A 148 0.29 11.07 4.68
CA LYS A 148 1.61 10.54 4.32
C LYS A 148 1.75 10.15 2.85
N TYR A 149 0.75 9.48 2.28
CA TYR A 149 0.82 8.86 0.95
C TYR A 149 0.01 9.62 -0.11
N GLY A 150 -0.80 10.62 0.27
CA GLY A 150 -1.46 11.55 -0.64
C GLY A 150 -2.28 10.88 -1.75
N LEU A 151 -1.87 11.12 -3.00
CA LEU A 151 -2.54 10.57 -4.18
C LEU A 151 -2.47 9.04 -4.23
N ARG A 152 -1.40 8.40 -3.73
CA ARG A 152 -1.22 6.94 -3.75
C ARG A 152 -2.33 6.23 -2.99
N ASP A 153 -2.70 6.77 -1.83
CA ASP A 153 -3.80 6.23 -1.02
C ASP A 153 -5.16 6.32 -1.74
N ARG A 154 -5.41 7.46 -2.40
CA ARG A 154 -6.66 7.69 -3.16
C ARG A 154 -6.79 6.74 -4.34
N TRP A 155 -5.68 6.41 -5.00
CA TRP A 155 -5.63 5.45 -6.11
C TRP A 155 -5.89 4.01 -5.66
N VAL A 156 -5.24 3.55 -4.58
CA VAL A 156 -5.48 2.19 -4.05
C VAL A 156 -6.92 2.04 -3.57
N GLY A 157 -7.51 3.09 -2.99
CA GLY A 157 -8.90 3.11 -2.54
C GLY A 157 -9.94 2.92 -3.65
N LEU A 158 -9.56 3.02 -4.93
CA LEU A 158 -10.43 2.71 -6.07
C LEU A 158 -10.47 1.21 -6.40
N PHE A 159 -9.46 0.44 -5.98
CA PHE A 159 -9.30 -0.98 -6.35
C PHE A 159 -9.37 -1.94 -5.15
N VAL A 160 -9.09 -1.44 -3.94
CA VAL A 160 -9.10 -2.22 -2.71
C VAL A 160 -10.20 -1.70 -1.80
N ASP A 161 -11.09 -2.60 -1.38
CA ASP A 161 -12.11 -2.27 -0.37
C ASP A 161 -11.44 -2.09 1.02
N GLN A 162 -10.99 -0.87 1.27
CA GLN A 162 -10.37 -0.45 2.53
C GLN A 162 -11.41 -0.27 3.66
N THR A 163 -12.72 -0.39 3.38
CA THR A 163 -13.76 -0.25 4.41
C THR A 163 -13.69 -1.36 5.46
N ARG A 164 -13.07 -2.49 5.11
CA ARG A 164 -12.83 -3.64 5.98
C ARG A 164 -11.40 -3.78 6.48
N SER A 165 -10.59 -2.74 6.29
CA SER A 165 -9.21 -2.79 6.74
C SER A 165 -9.12 -2.87 8.26
N ARG A 166 -8.19 -3.69 8.76
CA ARG A 166 -7.91 -3.87 10.18
C ARG A 166 -6.64 -3.14 10.57
N VAL A 167 -6.56 -2.70 11.82
CA VAL A 167 -5.48 -1.85 12.33
C VAL A 167 -4.64 -2.60 13.33
N VAL A 168 -3.32 -2.38 13.27
CA VAL A 168 -2.36 -2.89 14.24
C VAL A 168 -1.46 -1.75 14.72
N ARG A 169 -1.25 -1.63 16.04
CA ARG A 169 -0.15 -0.84 16.61
C ARG A 169 0.98 -1.78 17.03
N LEU A 170 2.22 -1.35 16.84
CA LEU A 170 3.40 -2.08 17.28
C LEU A 170 3.97 -1.44 18.54
N ASP A 171 3.95 -2.20 19.63
CA ASP A 171 4.62 -1.85 20.88
C ASP A 171 5.99 -2.52 20.92
N PRO A 172 7.05 -1.85 21.43
CA PRO A 172 8.36 -2.50 21.56
C PRO A 172 8.25 -3.79 22.38
N ALA A 173 8.85 -4.87 21.90
CA ALA A 173 9.04 -6.05 22.76
C ALA A 173 9.99 -5.66 23.90
N GLU A 174 9.62 -5.92 25.15
CA GLU A 174 10.54 -5.73 26.28
C GLU A 174 11.82 -6.57 26.03
N PRO A 175 13.01 -6.04 26.38
CA PRO A 175 14.28 -6.72 26.17
C PRO A 175 14.47 -7.98 27.02
#